data_AF-A0A960AIQ7-F1
#
_entry.id   AF-A0A960AIQ7-F1
#
_cell.length_a   1.000
_cell.length_b   1.000
_cell.length_c   1.000
_cell.angle_alpha   90.00
_cell.angle_beta   90.00
_cell.angle_gamma   90.00
#
_symmetry.space_group_name_H-M   'P 1'
#
loop_
_entity.id
_entity.type
_entity.pdbx_description
1 polymer ?
#
loop_
_entity_poly.entity_id
_entity_poly.type
_entity_poly.pdbx_seq_one_letter_code
_entity_poly.pdbx_strand_id
1 'polypeptide(L)' 'MVTVRLFAAAREAAGTDHLEVAAGPLVLPDLGPRFAQVATICTLLCDGERVALGDEVRDGAVVDVLPPFAGG' A
#
# COMPACT_ATOMS: atom_id res chain seq x y z
N MET A 1 -10.14 3.93 -10.06
CA MET A 1 -8.78 4.26 -9.64
C MET A 1 -8.78 4.48 -8.15
N VAL A 2 -7.87 3.80 -7.48
CA VAL A 2 -7.60 3.90 -6.04
C VAL A 2 -6.19 4.42 -5.90
N THR A 3 -6.02 5.48 -5.12
CA THR A 3 -4.70 6.04 -4.85
C THR A 3 -4.06 5.27 -3.69
N VAL A 4 -2.92 4.64 -3.94
CA VAL A 4 -2.13 3.96 -2.91
C VAL A 4 -0.96 4.85 -2.51
N ARG A 5 -0.92 5.33 -1.26
CA ARG A 5 0.17 6.14 -0.71
C ARG A 5 1.16 5.26 0.04
N LEU A 6 2.44 5.45 -0.23
CA LEU A 6 3.54 4.65 0.31
C LEU A 6 4.34 5.46 1.32
N PHE A 7 4.63 4.85 2.47
CA PHE A 7 5.36 5.52 3.54
C PHE A 7 6.68 4.82 3.86
N ALA A 8 7.64 5.58 4.37
CA ALA A 8 8.93 5.09 4.88
C ALA A 8 9.60 4.04 3.97
N ALA A 9 9.88 2.84 4.49
CA ALA A 9 10.53 1.76 3.76
C ALA A 9 9.76 1.30 2.51
N ALA A 10 8.43 1.41 2.48
CA ALA A 10 7.63 1.05 1.31
C ALA A 10 7.86 2.06 0.17
N ARG A 11 7.89 3.36 0.49
CA ARG A 11 8.23 4.43 -0.47
C ARG A 11 9.64 4.26 -1.02
N GLU A 12 10.62 4.03 -0.13
CA GLU A 12 12.01 3.81 -0.54
C GLU A 12 12.16 2.59 -1.45
N ALA A 13 11.46 1.50 -1.14
CA ALA A 13 11.50 0.29 -1.94
C ALA A 13 10.80 0.45 -3.30
N ALA A 14 9.72 1.23 -3.36
CA ALA A 14 8.96 1.50 -4.57
C ALA A 14 9.58 2.58 -5.48
N GLY A 15 10.39 3.47 -4.92
CA GLY A 15 10.93 4.63 -5.65
C GLY A 15 9.90 5.73 -5.96
N THR A 16 8.69 5.63 -5.40
CA THR A 16 7.60 6.61 -5.53
C THR A 16 6.84 6.72 -4.21
N ASP A 17 6.23 7.87 -3.95
CA ASP A 17 5.39 8.13 -2.77
C ASP A 17 3.93 7.72 -2.94
N HIS A 18 3.48 7.52 -4.17
CA HIS A 18 2.15 6.99 -4.48
C HIS A 18 2.11 6.26 -5.82
N LEU A 19 1.05 5.49 -6.01
CA LEU A 19 0.69 4.85 -7.26
C LEU A 19 -0.84 4.70 -7.38
N GLU A 20 -1.32 4.47 -8.60
CA GLU A 20 -2.73 4.26 -8.87
C GLU A 20 -2.99 2.80 -9.22
N VAL A 21 -4.01 2.20 -8.60
CA VAL A 21 -4.47 0.84 -8.92
C VAL A 21 -5.94 0.83 -9.34
N ALA A 22 -6.37 -0.27 -9.93
CA ALA A 22 -7.79 -0.46 -10.26
C ALA A 22 -8.63 -0.51 -8.97
N ALA A 23 -9.85 0.00 -9.04
CA ALA A 23 -10.84 -0.27 -8.00
C ALA A 23 -11.27 -1.75 -8.06
N GLY A 24 -11.78 -2.26 -6.94
CA GLY A 24 -12.09 -3.68 -6.76
C GLY A 24 -11.17 -4.33 -5.73
N PRO A 25 -10.85 -5.63 -5.87
CA PRO A 25 -9.95 -6.33 -4.96
C PRO A 25 -8.58 -5.64 -4.86
N LEU A 26 -8.16 -5.29 -3.65
CA LEU A 26 -6.91 -4.58 -3.42
C LEU A 26 -5.73 -5.45 -3.81
N VAL A 27 -4.98 -4.98 -4.79
CA VAL A 27 -3.70 -5.56 -5.23
C VAL A 27 -2.65 -4.47 -5.25
N LEU A 28 -1.45 -4.79 -4.77
CA LEU A 28 -0.28 -3.93 -4.95
C LEU A 28 0.50 -4.41 -6.17
N PRO A 29 0.94 -3.51 -7.06
CA PRO A 29 1.76 -3.90 -8.19
C PRO A 29 3.11 -4.45 -7.73
N ASP A 30 3.70 -5.32 -8.55
CA ASP A 30 5.08 -5.74 -8.33
C ASP A 30 6.03 -4.59 -8.73
N LEU A 31 6.67 -4.00 -7.72
CA LEU A 31 7.68 -2.95 -7.86
C LEU A 31 9.10 -3.48 -7.57
N GLY A 32 9.27 -4.81 -7.63
CA GLY A 32 10.53 -5.49 -7.40
C GLY A 32 10.65 -6.14 -6.02
N PRO A 33 11.71 -6.94 -5.82
CA PRO A 33 11.83 -7.86 -4.69
C PRO A 33 11.88 -7.16 -3.33
N ARG A 34 12.51 -5.98 -3.26
CA ARG A 34 12.56 -5.19 -2.02
C ARG A 34 11.17 -4.71 -1.61
N PHE A 35 10.38 -4.23 -2.57
CA PHE A 35 9.02 -3.78 -2.30
C PHE A 35 8.13 -4.95 -1.87
N ALA A 36 8.23 -6.09 -2.56
CA ALA A 36 7.51 -7.31 -2.19
C ALA A 36 7.80 -7.73 -0.73
N GLN A 37 9.08 -7.70 -0.31
CA GLN A 37 9.46 -8.01 1.07
C GLN A 37 8.85 -7.04 2.07
N VAL A 38 8.96 -5.73 1.83
CA VAL A 38 8.42 -4.70 2.73
C VAL A 38 6.90 -4.77 2.80
N ALA A 39 6.22 -4.99 1.67
CA ALA A 39 4.76 -5.08 1.62
C ALA A 39 4.21 -6.20 2.53
N THR A 40 4.94 -7.30 2.73
CA THR A 40 4.50 -8.41 3.60
C THR A 40 4.37 -8.04 5.07
N ILE A 41 5.08 -7.00 5.52
CA ILE A 41 5.06 -6.54 6.91
C ILE A 41 4.28 -5.23 7.09
N CYS A 42 3.76 -4.65 6.01
CA CYS A 42 3.00 -3.40 6.06
C CYS A 42 1.58 -3.61 6.60
N THR A 43 1.08 -2.61 7.31
CA THR A 43 -0.35 -2.39 7.53
C THR A 43 -0.93 -1.62 6.35
N LEU A 44 -2.07 -2.08 5.84
CA LEU A 44 -2.83 -1.39 4.80
C LEU A 44 -4.07 -0.74 5.43
N LEU A 45 -4.27 0.55 5.18
CA LEU A 45 -5.45 1.28 5.63
C LEU A 45 -6.19 1.90 4.44
N CYS A 46 -7.45 1.53 4.20
CA CYS A 46 -8.33 2.20 3.24
C CYS A 46 -9.15 3.26 3.97
N ASP A 47 -9.01 4.53 3.61
CA ASP A 47 -9.70 5.66 4.23
C ASP A 47 -9.60 5.66 5.78
N GLY A 48 -8.50 5.14 6.33
CA GLY A 48 -8.23 5.02 7.77
C GLY A 48 -8.63 3.69 8.41
N GLU A 49 -9.31 2.80 7.69
CA GLU A 49 -9.73 1.48 8.19
C GLU A 49 -8.81 0.37 7.69
N ARG A 50 -8.53 -0.62 8.53
CA ARG A 50 -7.63 -1.72 8.17
C ARG A 50 -8.25 -2.61 7.09
N VAL A 51 -7.48 -2.87 6.04
CA VAL A 51 -7.83 -3.79 4.95
C VAL A 51 -6.71 -4.80 4.71
N ALA A 52 -7.03 -5.89 4.02
CA ALA A 52 -6.08 -6.87 3.51
C ALA A 52 -6.02 -6.83 1.98
N LEU A 53 -4.97 -7.42 1.42
CA LEU A 53 -4.93 -7.69 -0.02
C LEU A 53 -6.09 -8.62 -0.38
N GLY A 54 -6.78 -8.31 -1.48
CA GLY A 54 -7.98 -9.02 -1.94
C GLY A 54 -9.31 -8.44 -1.43
N ASP A 55 -9.30 -7.56 -0.43
CA ASP A 55 -10.52 -6.88 0.02
C ASP A 55 -11.02 -5.89 -1.06
N GLU A 56 -12.33 -5.75 -1.17
CA GLU A 56 -12.95 -4.83 -2.12
C GLU A 56 -12.74 -3.37 -1.71
N VAL A 57 -12.13 -2.59 -2.61
CA VAL A 57 -11.88 -1.16 -2.43
C VAL A 57 -12.62 -0.37 -3.50
N ARG A 58 -13.42 0.60 -3.06
CA ARG A 58 -14.22 1.46 -3.93
C ARG A 58 -13.36 2.38 -4.80
N ASP A 59 -13.93 2.76 -5.94
CA ASP A 59 -13.37 3.81 -6.78
C ASP A 59 -13.19 5.13 -6.00
N GLY A 60 -12.05 5.80 -6.19
CA GLY A 60 -11.70 7.05 -5.52
C GLY A 60 -11.24 6.93 -4.07
N ALA A 61 -11.13 5.71 -3.52
CA ALA A 61 -10.58 5.52 -2.19
C ALA A 61 -9.06 5.79 -2.14
N VAL A 62 -8.57 6.04 -0.93
CA VAL A 62 -7.13 6.16 -0.65
C VAL A 62 -6.68 5.03 0.26
N VAL A 63 -5.64 4.32 -0.15
CA VAL A 63 -5.02 3.24 0.64
C VAL A 63 -3.64 3.65 1.10
N ASP A 64 -3.39 3.63 2.40
CA ASP A 64 -2.08 3.88 3.00
C ASP A 64 -1.34 2.57 3.24
N VAL A 65 -0.09 2.49 2.75
CA VAL A 65 0.82 1.38 3.00
C VAL A 65 1.83 1.81 4.06
N LEU A 66 1.65 1.29 5.27
CA LEU A 66 2.37 1.69 6.46
C LEU A 66 3.29 0.56 6.94
N PRO A 67 4.60 0.63 6.68
CA PRO A 67 5.57 -0.27 7.32
C PRO A 67 5.48 -0.16 8.85
N PRO A 68 5.90 -1.20 9.59
CA PRO A 68 5.94 -1.11 11.05
C PRO A 68 6.83 0.07 11.45
N PHE A 69 6.35 0.88 12.39
CA PHE A 69 7.10 2.03 12.88
C PHE A 69 8.42 1.54 13.48
N ALA A 70 9.54 2.00 12.94
CA ALA A 70 10.87 1.80 13.52
C ALA A 70 11.18 2.85 14.59
N GLY A 71 10.17 3.33 15.31
CA GLY A 71 10.31 4.32 16.38
C GLY A 71 10.83 3.63 17.64
N GLY A 72 12.13 3.78 17.90
CA GLY A 72 12.71 3.60 19.23
C GLY A 72 12.57 4.88 20.06
#